data_AF-A0AAU0LPQ5-F1
#
_entry.id   AF-A0AAU0LPQ5-F1
#
_cell.length_a   1.000
_cell.length_b   1.000
_cell.length_c   1.000
_cell.angle_alpha   90.00
_cell.angle_beta   90.00
_cell.angle_gamma   90.00
#
_symmetry.space_group_name_H-M   'P 1'
#
loop_
_entity.id
_entity.type
_entity.pdbx_description
1 polymer ?
#
loop_
_entity_poly.entity_id
_entity_poly.type
_entity_poly.pdbx_seq_one_letter_code
_entity_poly.pdbx_strand_id
1 'polypeptide(L)'
;MEFIQKQLAQDIEDTYWPLTGRQLLSIILACLLIFFISSGLLLQAIDPTAGVLDIGMLSVLLFAILAGLAAVYCCFWLQEMLWQPFKFFRQEFSAHFNQLTSWQQCIIYFSVFFLSLFSFLAVLALLL
;
A
#
# COMPACT_ATOMS: atom_id res chain seq x y z
N MET A 1 25.94 -24.26 -28.38
CA MET A 1 25.17 -24.83 -27.24
C MET A 1 25.28 -23.96 -25.99
N GLU A 2 26.49 -23.51 -25.61
CA GLU A 2 26.68 -22.62 -24.44
C GLU A 2 25.96 -21.26 -24.53
N PHE A 3 25.84 -20.69 -25.73
CA PHE A 3 25.15 -19.41 -25.92
C PHE A 3 23.65 -19.47 -25.57
N ILE A 4 23.01 -20.60 -25.89
CA ILE A 4 21.60 -20.84 -25.58
C ILE A 4 21.43 -21.04 -24.07
N GLN A 5 22.37 -21.71 -23.40
CA GLN A 5 22.32 -21.87 -21.94
C GLN A 5 22.50 -20.55 -21.19
N LYS A 6 23.41 -19.67 -21.64
CA LYS A 6 23.57 -18.33 -21.05
C LYS A 6 22.34 -17.47 -21.25
N GLN A 7 21.75 -17.51 -22.44
CA GLN A 7 20.57 -16.73 -22.77
C GLN A 7 19.33 -17.23 -22.02
N LEU A 8 19.19 -18.56 -21.85
CA LEU A 8 18.14 -19.16 -21.02
C LEU A 8 18.33 -18.82 -19.53
N ALA A 9 19.56 -18.82 -19.03
CA ALA A 9 19.85 -18.46 -17.65
C ALA A 9 19.55 -16.98 -17.36
N GLN A 10 19.88 -16.07 -18.28
CA GLN A 10 19.54 -14.65 -18.16
C GLN A 10 18.03 -14.40 -18.26
N ASP A 11 17.31 -15.11 -19.13
CA ASP A 11 15.85 -15.02 -19.28
C ASP A 11 15.11 -15.52 -18.02
N ILE A 12 15.66 -16.56 -17.36
CA ILE A 12 15.17 -17.04 -16.06
C ILE A 12 15.43 -16.00 -14.98
N GLU A 13 16.60 -15.35 -14.97
CA GLU A 13 16.99 -14.34 -13.97
C GLU A 13 16.19 -13.02 -14.12
N ASP A 14 15.89 -12.61 -15.36
CA ASP A 14 15.03 -11.46 -15.66
C ASP A 14 13.54 -11.72 -15.30
N THR A 15 13.12 -12.99 -15.28
CA THR A 15 11.79 -13.40 -14.80
C THR A 15 11.64 -13.19 -13.29
N TYR A 16 12.74 -13.20 -12.53
CA TYR A 16 12.78 -12.79 -11.12
C TYR A 16 12.92 -11.27 -10.96
N TRP A 17 12.18 -10.51 -11.76
CA TRP A 17 12.05 -9.08 -11.53
C TRP A 17 11.58 -8.86 -10.09
N PRO A 18 12.27 -8.05 -9.26
CA PRO A 18 11.80 -7.78 -7.93
C PRO A 18 10.46 -7.10 -8.06
N LEU A 19 9.38 -7.77 -7.65
CA LEU A 19 8.06 -7.16 -7.57
C LEU A 19 8.24 -5.86 -6.81
N THR A 20 8.03 -4.73 -7.49
CA THR A 20 8.23 -3.43 -6.85
C THR A 20 7.29 -3.41 -5.65
N GLY A 21 7.74 -2.99 -4.46
CA GLY A 21 6.92 -3.07 -3.23
C GLY A 21 5.50 -2.52 -3.38
N ARG A 22 5.31 -1.56 -4.31
CA ARG A 22 4.00 -1.01 -4.73
C ARG A 22 3.09 -2.01 -5.45
N GLN A 23 3.64 -2.82 -6.36
CA GLN A 23 2.92 -3.87 -7.07
C GLN A 23 2.50 -4.97 -6.09
N LEU A 24 3.38 -5.34 -5.17
CA LEU A 24 3.07 -6.31 -4.12
C LEU A 24 1.97 -5.81 -3.19
N LEU A 25 2.01 -4.53 -2.78
CA LEU A 25 0.94 -3.88 -2.02
C LEU A 25 -0.40 -3.89 -2.77
N SER A 26 -0.38 -3.59 -4.07
CA SER A 26 -1.57 -3.59 -4.91
C SER A 26 -2.18 -4.99 -5.07
N ILE A 27 -1.34 -6.02 -5.23
CA ILE A 27 -1.77 -7.42 -5.29
C ILE A 27 -2.39 -7.85 -3.96
N ILE A 28 -1.75 -7.53 -2.83
CA ILE A 28 -2.28 -7.82 -1.49
C ILE A 28 -3.65 -7.15 -1.32
N LEU A 29 -3.79 -5.88 -1.71
CA LEU A 29 -5.05 -5.15 -1.61
C LEU A 29 -6.14 -5.80 -2.45
N ALA A 30 -5.84 -6.21 -3.68
CA ALA A 30 -6.78 -6.90 -4.57
C ALA A 30 -7.20 -8.26 -4.01
N CYS A 31 -6.25 -9.07 -3.52
CA CYS A 31 -6.56 -10.34 -2.86
C CYS A 31 -7.44 -10.14 -1.63
N LEU A 32 -7.13 -9.14 -0.79
CA LEU A 32 -7.90 -8.84 0.41
C LEU A 32 -9.31 -8.35 0.09
N LEU A 33 -9.49 -7.61 -1.02
CA LEU A 33 -10.80 -7.18 -1.52
C LEU A 33 -11.65 -8.38 -1.96
N ILE A 34 -11.07 -9.29 -2.74
CA ILE A 34 -11.74 -10.52 -3.18
C ILE A 34 -12.12 -11.37 -1.96
N PHE A 35 -11.21 -11.47 -0.98
CA PHE A 35 -11.46 -12.18 0.26
C PHE A 35 -12.59 -11.52 1.07
N PHE A 36 -12.63 -10.19 1.15
CA PHE A 36 -13.71 -9.45 1.81
C PHE A 36 -15.07 -9.70 1.14
N ILE A 37 -15.16 -9.62 -0.19
CA ILE A 37 -16.40 -9.87 -0.94
C ILE A 37 -16.88 -11.32 -0.77
N SER A 38 -15.94 -12.28 -0.78
CA SER A 38 -16.25 -13.70 -0.62
C SER A 38 -16.43 -14.14 0.83
N SER A 39 -16.08 -13.30 1.81
CA SER A 39 -16.07 -13.66 3.24
C SER A 39 -17.43 -14.14 3.74
N GLY A 40 -18.52 -13.46 3.37
CA GLY A 40 -19.88 -13.86 3.80
C GLY A 40 -20.27 -15.25 3.32
N LEU A 41 -19.94 -15.59 2.07
CA LEU A 41 -20.21 -16.92 1.50
C LEU A 41 -19.31 -17.99 2.13
N LEU A 42 -18.03 -17.68 2.33
CA LEU A 42 -17.07 -18.61 2.95
C LEU A 42 -17.44 -18.90 4.40
N LEU A 43 -17.83 -17.88 5.17
CA LEU A 43 -18.25 -18.02 6.56
C LEU A 43 -19.55 -18.84 6.67
N GLN A 44 -20.53 -18.60 5.80
CA GLN A 44 -21.77 -19.41 5.75
C GLN A 44 -21.52 -20.86 5.30
N ALA A 45 -20.52 -21.11 4.44
CA ALA A 45 -20.17 -22.46 4.00
C ALA A 45 -19.50 -23.29 5.10
N ILE A 46 -18.73 -22.65 5.99
CA ILE A 46 -18.05 -23.32 7.11
C ILE A 46 -19.03 -23.59 8.26
N ASP A 47 -19.89 -22.63 8.58
CA ASP A 47 -20.93 -22.80 9.59
C ASP A 47 -22.26 -22.22 9.07
N PRO A 48 -23.15 -23.07 8.54
CA PRO A 48 -24.46 -22.64 8.04
C PRO A 48 -25.40 -22.18 9.16
N THR A 49 -25.04 -22.43 10.42
CA THR A 49 -25.78 -22.02 11.62
C THR A 49 -25.27 -20.71 12.21
N ALA A 50 -24.16 -20.17 11.70
CA ALA A 50 -23.58 -18.92 12.17
C ALA A 50 -24.59 -17.77 12.02
N GLY A 51 -24.79 -17.03 13.10
CA GLY A 51 -25.67 -15.88 13.11
C GLY A 51 -25.17 -14.79 12.16
N VAL A 52 -26.09 -14.08 11.51
CA VAL A 52 -25.77 -12.93 10.65
C VAL A 52 -24.92 -11.88 11.38
N LEU A 53 -25.09 -11.76 12.70
CA LEU A 53 -24.32 -10.85 13.56
C LEU A 53 -22.83 -11.22 13.63
N ASP A 54 -22.48 -12.49 13.79
CA ASP A 54 -21.09 -12.94 13.95
C ASP A 54 -20.30 -12.80 12.65
N ILE A 55 -20.95 -13.12 11.52
CA ILE A 55 -20.43 -12.91 10.17
C ILE A 55 -20.24 -11.41 9.89
N GLY A 56 -21.19 -10.58 10.34
CA GLY A 56 -21.10 -9.13 10.30
C GLY A 56 -19.89 -8.60 11.07
N MET A 57 -19.65 -9.10 12.29
CA MET A 57 -18.54 -8.60 13.12
C MET A 57 -17.16 -8.96 12.53
N LEU A 58 -17.01 -10.16 12.00
CA LEU A 58 -15.77 -10.59 11.32
C LEU A 58 -15.53 -9.83 10.01
N SER A 59 -16.57 -9.57 9.23
CA SER A 59 -16.45 -8.77 8.00
C SER A 59 -16.10 -7.31 8.28
N VAL A 60 -16.61 -6.71 9.37
CA VAL A 60 -16.21 -5.35 9.79
C VAL A 60 -14.70 -5.28 10.12
N LEU A 61 -14.17 -6.31 10.79
CA LEU A 61 -12.74 -6.38 11.09
C LEU A 61 -11.90 -6.48 9.80
N LEU A 62 -12.32 -7.32 8.84
CA LEU A 62 -11.68 -7.40 7.52
C LEU A 62 -11.77 -6.08 6.75
N PHE A 63 -12.92 -5.41 6.80
CA PHE A 63 -13.11 -4.11 6.17
C PHE A 63 -12.18 -3.05 6.77
N ALA A 64 -11.99 -3.02 8.09
CA ALA A 64 -11.07 -2.09 8.74
C ALA A 64 -9.63 -2.29 8.27
N ILE A 65 -9.18 -3.54 8.13
CA ILE A 65 -7.84 -3.86 7.60
C ILE A 65 -7.72 -3.42 6.14
N LEU A 66 -8.73 -3.71 5.32
CA LEU A 66 -8.78 -3.30 3.92
C LEU A 66 -8.73 -1.78 3.77
N ALA A 67 -9.52 -1.05 4.56
CA ALA A 67 -9.57 0.41 4.57
C ALA A 67 -8.23 1.01 5.03
N GLY A 68 -7.60 0.44 6.05
CA GLY A 68 -6.28 0.87 6.52
C GLY A 68 -5.19 0.69 5.46
N LEU A 69 -5.15 -0.48 4.81
CA LEU A 69 -4.22 -0.74 3.71
C LEU A 69 -4.48 0.17 2.49
N ALA A 70 -5.75 0.40 2.16
CA ALA A 70 -6.12 1.34 1.09
C ALA A 70 -5.68 2.77 1.41
N ALA A 71 -5.81 3.21 2.66
CA ALA A 71 -5.35 4.52 3.11
C ALA A 71 -3.83 4.65 2.99
N VAL A 72 -3.07 3.63 3.39
CA VAL A 72 -1.60 3.59 3.22
C VAL A 72 -1.21 3.67 1.74
N TYR A 73 -1.89 2.90 0.88
CA TYR A 73 -1.67 2.94 -0.55
C TYR A 73 -1.96 4.33 -1.14
N CYS A 74 -3.06 4.96 -0.73
CA CYS A 74 -3.41 6.33 -1.12
C CYS A 74 -2.34 7.34 -0.67
N CYS A 75 -1.81 7.20 0.55
CA CYS A 75 -0.73 8.06 1.06
C CYS A 75 0.54 7.92 0.22
N PHE A 76 0.94 6.69 -0.14
CA PHE A 76 2.08 6.48 -1.03
C PHE A 76 1.85 7.09 -2.42
N TRP A 77 0.63 6.99 -2.94
CA TRP A 77 0.27 7.57 -4.21
C TRP A 77 0.30 9.10 -4.18
N LEU A 78 -0.26 9.70 -3.13
CA LEU A 78 -0.25 11.15 -2.89
C LEU A 78 1.17 11.68 -2.73
N GLN A 79 2.02 10.95 -1.99
CA GLN A 79 3.44 11.27 -1.87
C GLN A 79 4.13 11.22 -3.24
N GLU A 80 3.91 10.18 -4.04
CA GLU A 80 4.52 10.12 -5.37
C GLU A 80 4.05 11.27 -6.27
N MET A 81 2.78 11.66 -6.23
CA MET A 81 2.27 12.83 -6.95
C MET A 81 2.93 14.14 -6.48
N LEU A 82 3.09 14.32 -5.17
CA LEU A 82 3.75 15.50 -4.62
C LEU A 82 5.23 15.57 -5.04
N TRP A 83 5.90 14.42 -5.12
CA TRP A 83 7.33 14.30 -5.38
C TRP A 83 7.71 14.18 -6.87
N GLN A 84 6.77 13.82 -7.75
CA GLN A 84 6.93 13.80 -9.22
C GLN A 84 7.54 15.08 -9.80
N PRO A 85 7.05 16.30 -9.50
CA PRO A 85 7.63 17.54 -10.02
C PRO A 85 9.03 17.82 -9.48
N PHE A 86 9.40 17.23 -8.33
CA PHE A 86 10.69 17.42 -7.66
C PHE A 86 11.69 16.29 -7.95
N LYS A 87 11.56 15.60 -9.10
CA LYS A 87 12.37 14.42 -9.44
C LYS A 87 13.89 14.66 -9.36
N PHE A 88 14.37 15.84 -9.76
CA PHE A 88 15.79 16.21 -9.64
C PHE A 88 16.22 16.47 -8.20
N PHE A 89 15.36 17.12 -7.41
CA PHE A 89 15.60 17.33 -5.98
C PHE A 89 15.61 16.02 -5.18
N ARG A 90 14.86 15.00 -5.64
CA ARG A 90 14.82 13.66 -5.04
C ARG A 90 16.17 12.93 -5.09
N GLN A 91 16.96 13.12 -6.15
CA GLN A 91 18.27 12.46 -6.30
C GLN A 91 19.30 12.96 -5.29
N GLU A 92 19.29 14.26 -5.01
CA GLU A 92 20.17 14.92 -4.05
C GLU A 92 19.47 15.09 -2.68
N PHE A 93 18.29 14.50 -2.48
CA PHE A 93 17.48 14.78 -1.29
C PHE A 93 18.22 14.42 -0.02
N SER A 94 18.97 13.30 0.04
CA SER A 94 19.73 12.96 1.25
C SER A 94 20.87 13.94 1.52
N ALA A 95 21.51 14.46 0.47
CA ALA A 95 22.59 15.44 0.58
C ALA A 95 22.04 16.77 1.09
N HIS A 96 20.92 17.23 0.53
CA HIS A 96 20.24 18.43 1.02
C HIS A 96 19.65 18.23 2.41
N PHE A 97 19.00 17.09 2.69
CA PHE A 97 18.36 16.77 3.96
C PHE A 97 19.36 16.75 5.12
N ASN A 98 20.55 16.17 4.92
CA ASN A 98 21.62 16.17 5.93
C ASN A 98 22.26 17.55 6.17
N GLN A 99 22.07 18.52 5.27
CA GLN A 99 22.50 19.90 5.48
C GLN A 99 21.49 20.71 6.31
N LEU A 100 20.23 20.23 6.43
CA LEU A 100 19.24 20.89 7.28
C LEU A 100 19.52 20.63 8.75
N THR A 101 19.16 21.61 9.56
CA THR A 101 19.17 21.46 11.02
C THR A 101 18.16 20.38 11.44
N SER A 102 18.44 19.66 12.53
CA SER A 102 17.55 18.60 13.04
C SER A 102 16.12 19.07 13.27
N TRP A 103 15.93 20.37 13.56
CA TRP A 103 14.61 20.97 13.71
C TRP A 103 13.89 21.09 12.35
N GLN A 104 14.55 21.57 11.30
CA GLN A 104 13.92 21.63 9.98
C GLN A 104 13.58 20.24 9.42
N GLN A 105 14.42 19.24 9.67
CA GLN A 105 14.12 17.85 9.34
C GLN A 105 12.84 17.36 10.03
N CYS A 106 12.71 17.65 11.33
CA CYS A 106 11.54 17.30 12.12
C CYS A 106 10.26 18.00 11.60
N ILE A 107 10.34 19.28 11.20
CA ILE A 107 9.21 19.98 10.57
C ILE A 107 8.77 19.26 9.30
N ILE A 108 9.70 18.86 8.43
CA ILE A 108 9.37 18.15 7.18
C ILE A 108 8.66 16.82 7.46
N TYR A 109 9.16 16.03 8.43
CA TYR A 109 8.49 14.77 8.83
C TYR A 109 7.08 15.01 9.35
N PHE A 110 6.90 16.00 10.24
CA PHE A 110 5.59 16.33 10.77
C PHE A 110 4.64 16.83 9.68
N SER A 111 5.10 17.67 8.75
CA SER A 111 4.26 18.15 7.64
C SER A 111 3.75 17.01 6.76
N VAL A 112 4.60 16.05 6.40
CA VAL A 112 4.18 14.87 5.62
C VAL A 112 3.18 14.02 6.41
N PHE A 113 3.41 13.83 7.70
CA PHE A 113 2.51 13.10 8.58
C PHE A 113 1.13 13.78 8.70
N PHE A 114 1.09 15.09 8.96
CA PHE A 114 -0.17 15.84 9.09
C PHE A 114 -0.94 15.90 7.77
N LEU A 115 -0.27 16.00 6.61
CA LEU A 115 -0.91 15.92 5.31
C LEU A 115 -1.56 14.55 5.06
N SER A 116 -0.87 13.47 5.42
CA SER A 116 -1.41 12.11 5.34
C SER A 116 -2.62 11.92 6.27
N LEU A 117 -2.53 12.41 7.51
CA LEU A 117 -3.61 12.35 8.48
C LEU A 117 -4.83 13.19 8.05
N PHE A 118 -4.59 14.39 7.49
CA PHE A 118 -5.65 15.23 6.93
C PHE A 118 -6.35 14.55 5.75
N SER A 119 -5.60 13.95 4.83
CA SER A 119 -6.17 13.22 3.70
C SER A 119 -7.04 12.05 4.16
N PHE A 120 -6.60 11.31 5.19
CA PHE A 120 -7.39 10.24 5.80
C PHE A 120 -8.70 10.77 6.41
N LEU A 121 -8.63 11.83 7.21
CA LEU A 121 -9.82 12.45 7.81
C LEU A 121 -10.80 13.00 6.75
N ALA A 122 -10.29 13.57 5.65
CA ALA A 122 -11.12 14.08 4.56
C ALA A 122 -11.88 12.95 3.86
N VAL A 123 -11.23 11.80 3.62
CA VAL A 123 -11.90 10.62 3.06
C VAL A 123 -12.95 10.08 4.03
N LEU A 124 -12.61 10.00 5.32
CA LEU A 124 -13.56 9.56 6.35
C LEU A 124 -14.79 10.48 6.43
N ALA A 125 -14.59 11.79 6.38
CA ALA A 125 -15.67 12.78 6.39
C ALA A 125 -16.56 12.74 5.15
N LEU A 126 -16.06 12.24 4.02
CA LEU A 126 -16.85 12.05 2.80
C LEU A 126 -17.72 10.79 2.86
N LEU A 127 -17.27 9.78 3.61
CA LEU A 127 -17.96 8.49 3.76
C LEU A 127 -19.00 8.46 4.89
N LEU A 128 -18.92 9.37 5.86
CA LEU A 128 -19.86 9.51 6.98
C LEU A 128 -21.03 10.45 6.63
#